data_AF-A0A951BDQ9-F1
#
_entry.id   AF-A0A951BDQ9-F1
#
_cell.length_a   1.000
_cell.length_b   1.000
_cell.length_c   1.000
_cell.angle_alpha   90.00
_cell.angle_beta   90.00
_cell.angle_gamma   90.00
#
_symmetry.space_group_name_H-M   'P 1'
#
loop_
_entity.id
_entity.type
_entity.pdbx_description
1 polymer ?
#
loop_
_entity_poly.entity_id
_entity_poly.type
_entity_poly.pdbx_seq_one_letter_code
_entity_poly.pdbx_strand_id
1 'polypeptide(L)'
;MDLSRERPSALMVAIAFAWGLAEATLFFIVPDVFLTFVAVRNGWRRALVLAPASAIGAVCGGAIMVAWSAQDPAAVLAILEKIPAISSDMIASVAERMRGNWVFAVFNGGMNPSPVPYKIFAAMVPQAGVALAPFLAVSFVTRLTRFVLSTILAAAVSGALGFLKKSTRLAILAGFWVVLYTLYWSLAPR
;
A
#
# COMPACT_ATOMS: atom_id res chain seq x y z
N MET A 1 0.60 -21.07 -26.29
CA MET A 1 0.86 -19.98 -25.32
C MET A 1 0.74 -20.59 -23.93
N ASP A 2 1.86 -20.81 -23.25
CA ASP A 2 1.93 -21.67 -22.06
C ASP A 2 1.67 -20.85 -20.78
N LEU A 3 0.43 -20.90 -20.29
CA LEU A 3 -0.02 -20.23 -19.06
C LEU A 3 0.67 -20.74 -17.79
N SER A 4 1.36 -21.89 -17.85
CA SER A 4 2.08 -22.45 -16.69
C SER A 4 3.32 -21.64 -16.31
N ARG A 5 3.96 -20.96 -17.28
CA ARG A 5 5.15 -20.12 -17.05
C ARG A 5 4.83 -18.79 -16.35
N GLU A 6 3.58 -18.36 -16.33
CA GLU A 6 3.17 -17.07 -15.76
C GLU A 6 2.66 -17.17 -14.32
N ARG A 7 2.58 -18.38 -13.74
CA ARG A 7 2.15 -18.54 -12.35
C ARG A 7 3.29 -18.12 -11.39
N PRO A 8 3.03 -17.18 -10.45
CA PRO A 8 3.98 -16.91 -9.38
C PRO A 8 4.12 -18.14 -8.48
N SER A 9 5.29 -18.31 -7.85
CA SER A 9 5.46 -19.38 -6.86
C SER A 9 4.63 -19.09 -5.61
N ALA A 10 4.28 -20.14 -4.86
CA ALA A 10 3.56 -19.99 -3.59
C ALA A 10 4.30 -19.04 -2.62
N LEU A 11 5.64 -19.07 -2.63
CA LEU A 11 6.46 -18.16 -1.83
C LEU A 11 6.25 -16.70 -2.24
N MET A 12 6.16 -16.38 -3.54
CA MET A 12 5.92 -15.00 -3.99
C MET A 12 4.52 -14.51 -3.59
N VAL A 13 3.52 -15.39 -3.63
CA VAL A 13 2.16 -15.08 -3.16
C VAL A 13 2.17 -14.82 -1.65
N ALA A 14 2.85 -15.66 -0.88
CA ALA A 14 2.99 -15.48 0.57
C ALA A 14 3.71 -14.17 0.91
N ILE A 15 4.79 -13.82 0.20
CA ILE A 15 5.50 -12.55 0.37
C ILE A 15 4.57 -11.37 0.04
N ALA A 16 3.85 -11.40 -1.08
CA ALA A 16 2.92 -10.34 -1.46
C ALA A 16 1.84 -10.12 -0.38
N PHE A 17 1.23 -11.20 0.08
CA PHE A 17 0.22 -11.16 1.15
C PHE A 17 0.79 -10.62 2.46
N ALA A 18 1.92 -11.18 2.92
CA ALA A 18 2.56 -10.78 4.17
C ALA A 18 3.00 -9.32 4.13
N TRP A 19 3.50 -8.83 3.00
CA TRP A 19 3.89 -7.43 2.83
C TRP A 19 2.69 -6.50 2.89
N GLY A 20 1.60 -6.85 2.21
CA GLY A 20 0.34 -6.10 2.30
C GLY A 20 -0.18 -6.01 3.72
N LEU A 21 -0.18 -7.14 4.44
CA LEU A 21 -0.62 -7.21 5.84
C LEU A 21 0.28 -6.40 6.78
N ALA A 22 1.60 -6.51 6.59
CA ALA A 22 2.58 -5.79 7.39
C ALA A 22 2.45 -4.28 7.19
N GLU A 23 2.34 -3.81 5.95
CA GLU A 23 2.19 -2.38 5.66
C GLU A 23 0.88 -1.81 6.22
N ALA A 24 -0.21 -2.56 6.10
CA ALA A 24 -1.52 -2.12 6.60
C ALA A 24 -1.60 -2.06 8.13
N THR A 25 -0.64 -2.66 8.84
CA THR A 25 -0.53 -2.60 10.30
C THR A 25 0.60 -1.65 10.71
N LEU A 26 1.84 -2.13 10.85
CA LEU A 26 2.93 -1.36 11.46
C LEU A 26 4.08 -1.03 10.50
N PHE A 27 4.23 -1.75 9.39
CA PHE A 27 5.34 -1.56 8.47
C PHE A 27 5.15 -0.29 7.62
N PHE A 28 6.24 0.43 7.36
CA PHE A 28 6.23 1.74 6.70
C PHE A 28 6.60 1.68 5.21
N ILE A 29 7.03 0.51 4.71
CA ILE A 29 7.39 0.32 3.29
C ILE A 29 6.21 -0.30 2.54
N VAL A 30 5.75 0.38 1.49
CA VAL A 30 4.62 -0.04 0.68
C VAL A 30 4.88 -1.30 -0.15
N PRO A 31 3.86 -2.17 -0.36
CA PRO A 31 3.99 -3.36 -1.19
C PRO A 31 4.33 -3.07 -2.66
N ASP A 32 4.08 -1.84 -3.13
CA ASP A 32 4.45 -1.37 -4.46
C ASP A 32 5.95 -1.64 -4.76
N VAL A 33 6.83 -1.58 -3.75
CA VAL A 33 8.27 -1.89 -3.90
C VAL A 33 8.47 -3.32 -4.42
N PHE A 34 7.81 -4.28 -3.79
CA PHE A 34 7.91 -5.69 -4.17
C PHE A 34 7.24 -5.95 -5.52
N LEU A 35 6.04 -5.41 -5.75
CA LEU A 35 5.29 -5.63 -6.98
C LEU A 35 6.00 -5.04 -8.21
N THR A 36 6.51 -3.81 -8.10
CA THR A 36 7.30 -3.18 -9.16
C THR A 36 8.62 -3.92 -9.40
N PHE A 37 9.28 -4.42 -8.35
CA PHE A 37 10.45 -5.28 -8.50
C PHE A 37 10.13 -6.55 -9.30
N VAL A 38 9.05 -7.26 -8.96
CA VAL A 38 8.60 -8.45 -9.70
C VAL A 38 8.25 -8.09 -11.14
N ALA A 39 7.63 -6.93 -11.38
CA ALA A 39 7.26 -6.48 -12.72
C ALA A 39 8.49 -6.35 -13.64
N VAL A 40 9.57 -5.77 -13.12
CA VAL A 40 10.84 -5.59 -13.84
C VAL A 40 11.67 -6.88 -13.89
N ARG A 41 11.73 -7.63 -12.78
CA ARG A 41 12.59 -8.83 -12.65
C ARG A 41 11.98 -10.08 -13.28
N ASN A 42 10.68 -10.26 -13.19
CA ASN A 42 9.99 -11.48 -13.57
C ASN A 42 8.89 -11.26 -14.61
N GLY A 43 8.53 -10.01 -14.90
CA GLY A 43 7.53 -9.63 -15.90
C GLY A 43 6.24 -9.14 -15.28
N TRP A 44 5.61 -8.19 -15.96
CA TRP A 44 4.43 -7.46 -15.47
C TRP A 44 3.22 -8.34 -15.17
N ARG A 45 2.98 -9.38 -15.97
CA ARG A 45 1.85 -10.30 -15.77
C ARG A 45 1.93 -11.03 -14.44
N ARG A 46 3.13 -11.49 -14.05
CA ARG A 46 3.36 -12.14 -12.75
C ARG A 46 3.09 -11.17 -11.60
N ALA A 47 3.53 -9.92 -11.73
CA ALA A 47 3.27 -8.89 -10.73
C ALA A 47 1.76 -8.57 -10.61
N LEU A 48 1.03 -8.53 -11.72
CA LEU A 48 -0.43 -8.35 -11.69
C LEU A 48 -1.17 -9.48 -10.98
N VAL A 49 -0.72 -10.72 -11.13
CA VAL A 49 -1.30 -11.87 -10.39
C VAL A 49 -1.02 -11.76 -8.88
N LEU A 50 0.08 -11.10 -8.47
CA LEU A 50 0.41 -10.88 -7.06
C LEU A 50 -0.31 -9.69 -6.43
N ALA A 51 -0.77 -8.72 -7.22
CA ALA A 51 -1.45 -7.53 -6.71
C ALA A 51 -2.72 -7.87 -5.87
N PRO A 52 -3.59 -8.81 -6.28
CA PRO A 52 -4.69 -9.27 -5.43
C PRO A 52 -4.24 -9.86 -4.10
N ALA A 53 -3.18 -10.68 -4.07
CA ALA A 53 -2.67 -11.27 -2.83
C ALA A 53 -2.20 -10.18 -1.85
N SER A 54 -1.50 -9.16 -2.36
CA SER A 54 -1.11 -7.98 -1.57
C SER A 54 -2.31 -7.16 -1.09
N ALA A 55 -3.34 -6.99 -1.94
CA ALA A 55 -4.55 -6.27 -1.56
C ALA A 55 -5.35 -7.01 -0.47
N ILE A 56 -5.48 -8.34 -0.56
CA ILE A 56 -6.12 -9.16 0.48
C ILE A 56 -5.32 -9.04 1.79
N GLY A 57 -3.99 -9.17 1.73
CA GLY A 57 -3.14 -8.98 2.91
C GLY A 57 -3.37 -7.62 3.57
N ALA A 58 -3.41 -6.55 2.77
CA ALA A 58 -3.66 -5.20 3.27
C ALA A 58 -5.06 -5.04 3.90
N VAL A 59 -6.09 -5.66 3.33
CA VAL A 59 -7.44 -5.64 3.88
C VAL A 59 -7.50 -6.41 5.20
N CYS A 60 -6.85 -7.58 5.30
CA CYS A 60 -6.71 -8.31 6.56
C CYS A 60 -5.98 -7.48 7.63
N GLY A 61 -4.87 -6.83 7.28
CA GLY A 61 -4.16 -5.92 8.18
C GLY A 61 -5.03 -4.74 8.62
N GLY A 62 -5.82 -4.16 7.71
CA GLY A 62 -6.79 -3.13 8.05
C GLY A 62 -7.87 -3.60 9.02
N ALA A 63 -8.41 -4.81 8.81
CA ALA A 63 -9.38 -5.39 9.74
C ALA A 63 -8.79 -5.57 11.15
N ILE A 64 -7.52 -5.95 11.27
CA ILE A 64 -6.80 -6.00 12.56
C ILE A 64 -6.74 -4.60 13.19
N MET A 65 -6.37 -3.56 12.42
CA MET A 65 -6.33 -2.19 12.93
C MET A 65 -7.71 -1.68 13.36
N VAL A 66 -8.77 -2.01 12.62
CA VAL A 66 -10.15 -1.67 13.00
C VAL A 66 -10.52 -2.35 14.33
N ALA A 67 -10.27 -3.65 14.44
CA ALA A 67 -10.60 -4.42 15.64
C ALA A 67 -9.82 -3.95 16.88
N TRP A 68 -8.54 -3.60 16.71
CA TRP A 68 -7.71 -3.05 17.78
C TRP A 68 -8.19 -1.67 18.20
N SER A 69 -8.45 -0.77 17.23
CA SER A 69 -8.94 0.57 17.51
C SER A 69 -10.33 0.57 18.16
N ALA A 70 -11.17 -0.43 17.88
CA ALA A 70 -12.47 -0.58 18.54
C ALA A 70 -12.34 -0.92 20.03
N GLN A 71 -11.25 -1.57 20.44
CA GLN A 71 -11.01 -1.97 21.84
C GLN A 71 -10.20 -0.90 22.59
N ASP A 72 -9.15 -0.37 21.98
CA ASP A 72 -8.26 0.62 22.58
C ASP A 72 -7.81 1.66 21.54
N PRO A 73 -8.64 2.69 21.28
CA PRO A 73 -8.31 3.76 20.36
C PRO A 73 -7.03 4.50 20.76
N ALA A 74 -6.82 4.71 22.06
CA ALA A 74 -5.70 5.50 22.56
C ALA A 74 -4.36 4.81 22.31
N ALA A 75 -4.28 3.49 22.55
CA ALA A 75 -3.08 2.72 22.26
C ALA A 75 -2.75 2.69 20.76
N VAL A 76 -3.77 2.53 19.89
CA VAL A 76 -3.57 2.55 18.44
C VAL A 76 -3.02 3.90 17.98
N LEU A 77 -3.61 5.00 18.42
CA LEU A 77 -3.16 6.34 18.09
C LEU A 77 -1.71 6.59 18.54
N ALA A 78 -1.38 6.25 19.79
CA ALA A 78 -0.04 6.39 20.34
C ALA A 78 1.01 5.55 19.60
N ILE A 79 0.62 4.43 19.00
CA ILE A 79 1.50 3.61 18.15
C ILE A 79 1.63 4.22 16.75
N LEU A 80 0.53 4.69 16.17
CA LEU A 80 0.55 5.31 14.84
C LEU A 80 1.47 6.54 14.80
N GLU A 81 1.46 7.37 15.84
CA GLU A 81 2.35 8.55 15.96
C GLU A 81 3.85 8.18 16.05
N LYS A 82 4.17 6.95 16.45
CA LYS A 82 5.57 6.45 16.47
C LYS A 82 6.02 5.92 15.11
N ILE A 83 5.10 5.70 14.17
CA ILE A 83 5.44 5.23 12.84
C ILE A 83 6.01 6.42 12.05
N PRO A 84 7.16 6.25 11.36
CA PRO A 84 7.74 7.32 10.56
C PRO A 84 6.75 7.94 9.59
N ALA A 85 6.78 9.28 9.49
CA ALA A 85 5.93 10.09 8.62
C ALA A 85 4.41 10.02 8.91
N ILE A 86 4.03 9.73 10.15
CA ILE A 86 2.68 9.92 10.66
C ILE A 86 2.72 10.97 11.76
N SER A 87 2.03 12.10 11.56
CA SER A 87 1.88 13.16 12.55
C SER A 87 0.46 13.20 13.13
N SER A 88 0.32 13.80 14.31
CA SER A 88 -0.98 14.04 14.95
C SER A 88 -1.93 14.83 14.04
N ASP A 89 -1.42 15.82 13.31
CA ASP A 89 -2.20 16.64 12.36
C ASP A 89 -2.74 15.80 11.20
N MET A 90 -1.93 14.85 10.70
CA MET A 90 -2.36 13.92 9.67
C MET A 90 -3.51 13.03 10.17
N ILE A 91 -3.38 12.52 11.40
CA ILE A 91 -4.42 11.71 12.05
C ILE A 91 -5.70 12.53 12.21
N ALA A 92 -5.61 13.76 12.73
CA ALA A 92 -6.75 14.66 12.91
C ALA A 92 -7.46 14.96 11.58
N SER A 93 -6.70 15.31 10.53
CA SER A 93 -7.24 15.55 9.19
C SER A 93 -7.93 14.29 8.62
N VAL A 94 -7.40 13.09 8.84
CA VAL A 94 -8.07 11.85 8.42
C VAL A 94 -9.36 11.62 9.21
N ALA A 95 -9.35 11.86 10.52
CA ALA A 95 -10.54 11.72 11.35
C ALA A 95 -11.68 12.63 10.86
N GLU A 96 -11.38 13.89 10.52
CA GLU A 96 -12.36 14.81 9.94
C GLU A 96 -12.90 14.33 8.59
N ARG A 97 -12.02 13.90 7.68
CA ARG A 97 -12.43 13.38 6.36
C ARG A 97 -13.29 12.12 6.46
N MET A 98 -13.01 11.26 7.45
CA MET A 98 -13.77 10.04 7.72
C MET A 98 -15.18 10.31 8.27
N ARG A 99 -15.41 11.45 8.94
CA ARG A 99 -16.77 11.87 9.33
C ARG A 99 -17.60 12.42 8.17
N GLY A 100 -16.94 12.91 7.12
CA GLY A 100 -17.56 13.36 5.88
C GLY A 100 -17.79 12.21 4.90
N ASN A 101 -17.37 12.41 3.64
CA ASN A 101 -17.41 11.37 2.63
C ASN A 101 -16.22 10.40 2.80
N TRP A 102 -16.37 9.44 3.71
CA TRP A 102 -15.31 8.47 4.04
C TRP A 102 -14.86 7.63 2.83
N VAL A 103 -15.76 7.32 1.89
CA VAL A 103 -15.42 6.57 0.67
C VAL A 103 -14.42 7.36 -0.16
N PHE A 104 -14.71 8.64 -0.39
CA PHE A 104 -13.80 9.55 -1.09
C PHE A 104 -12.52 9.77 -0.31
N ALA A 105 -12.59 9.86 1.03
CA ALA A 105 -11.42 10.02 1.88
C ALA A 105 -10.43 8.85 1.72
N VAL A 106 -10.92 7.61 1.80
CA VAL A 106 -10.11 6.39 1.65
C VAL A 106 -9.54 6.30 0.24
N PHE A 107 -10.37 6.50 -0.79
CA PHE A 107 -9.95 6.39 -2.18
C PHE A 107 -8.88 7.45 -2.54
N ASN A 108 -9.15 8.72 -2.24
CA ASN A 108 -8.25 9.83 -2.54
C ASN A 108 -6.97 9.80 -1.68
N GLY A 109 -7.09 9.37 -0.41
CA GLY A 109 -5.94 9.20 0.48
C GLY A 109 -4.90 8.22 -0.04
N GLY A 110 -5.33 7.15 -0.72
CA GLY A 110 -4.45 6.15 -1.31
C GLY A 110 -3.87 6.52 -2.67
N MET A 111 -4.53 7.43 -3.41
CA MET A 111 -4.22 7.80 -4.80
C MET A 111 -3.43 9.11 -4.96
N ASN A 112 -3.35 9.93 -3.91
CA ASN A 112 -2.68 11.23 -3.99
C ASN A 112 -1.14 11.15 -4.08
N PRO A 113 -0.48 12.19 -4.63
CA PRO A 113 0.98 12.29 -4.69
C PRO A 113 1.67 12.26 -3.32
N SER A 114 0.97 12.73 -2.28
CA SER A 114 1.34 12.55 -0.87
C SER A 114 0.37 11.55 -0.23
N PRO A 115 0.61 10.24 -0.41
CA PRO A 115 -0.32 9.23 0.04
C PRO A 115 -0.38 9.18 1.56
N VAL A 116 -1.60 9.13 2.09
CA VAL A 116 -1.84 8.98 3.52
C VAL A 116 -1.80 7.48 3.86
N PRO A 117 -1.06 7.07 4.91
CA PRO A 117 -1.01 5.66 5.31
C PRO A 117 -2.40 5.11 5.61
N TYR A 118 -2.77 4.03 4.92
CA TYR A 118 -4.06 3.36 5.06
C TYR A 118 -4.45 2.99 6.49
N LYS A 119 -3.45 2.59 7.29
CA LYS A 119 -3.61 2.23 8.70
C LYS A 119 -4.28 3.33 9.53
N ILE A 120 -4.11 4.60 9.15
CA ILE A 120 -4.78 5.73 9.80
C ILE A 120 -6.28 5.68 9.50
N PHE A 121 -6.67 5.47 8.25
CA PHE A 121 -8.09 5.31 7.89
C PHE A 121 -8.72 4.11 8.60
N ALA A 122 -8.03 2.97 8.63
CA ALA A 122 -8.49 1.77 9.33
C ALA A 122 -8.67 2.02 10.83
N ALA A 123 -7.73 2.72 11.46
CA ALA A 123 -7.84 3.10 12.86
C ALA A 123 -9.01 4.03 13.14
N MET A 124 -9.47 4.84 12.19
CA MET A 124 -10.59 5.78 12.37
C MET A 124 -11.98 5.17 12.14
N VAL A 125 -12.07 3.95 11.60
CA VAL A 125 -13.36 3.31 11.24
C VAL A 125 -14.32 3.21 12.43
N PRO A 126 -13.91 2.71 13.63
CA PRO A 126 -14.82 2.60 14.76
C PRO A 126 -15.35 3.96 15.22
N GLN A 127 -14.50 4.98 15.28
CA GLN A 127 -14.84 6.32 15.77
C GLN A 127 -15.67 7.11 14.76
N ALA A 128 -15.53 6.82 13.47
CA ALA A 128 -16.34 7.39 12.41
C ALA A 128 -17.70 6.70 12.23
N GLY A 129 -18.00 5.64 12.99
CA GLY A 129 -19.25 4.88 12.86
C GLY A 129 -19.39 4.17 11.51
N VAL A 130 -18.27 3.88 10.83
CA VAL A 130 -18.27 3.24 9.51
C VAL A 130 -18.37 1.73 9.69
N ALA A 131 -19.27 1.09 8.94
CA ALA A 131 -19.39 -0.36 8.96
C ALA A 131 -18.14 -1.04 8.36
N LEU A 132 -17.70 -2.13 8.98
CA LEU A 132 -16.47 -2.84 8.60
C LEU A 132 -16.50 -3.35 7.15
N ALA A 133 -17.56 -4.05 6.75
CA ALA A 133 -17.66 -4.67 5.44
C ALA A 133 -17.51 -3.68 4.26
N PRO A 134 -18.27 -2.57 4.19
CA PRO A 134 -18.09 -1.60 3.10
C PRO A 134 -16.73 -0.91 3.16
N PHE A 135 -16.17 -0.66 4.35
CA PHE A 135 -14.81 -0.14 4.47
C PHE A 135 -13.78 -1.09 3.85
N LEU A 136 -13.83 -2.38 4.18
CA LEU A 136 -12.91 -3.38 3.64
C LEU A 136 -13.05 -3.54 2.12
N ALA A 137 -14.28 -3.45 1.58
CA ALA A 137 -14.53 -3.52 0.15
C ALA A 137 -13.93 -2.32 -0.61
N VAL A 138 -14.18 -1.09 -0.13
CA VAL A 138 -13.59 0.13 -0.71
C VAL A 138 -12.07 0.11 -0.61
N SER A 139 -11.56 -0.38 0.52
CA SER A 139 -10.12 -0.53 0.76
C SER A 139 -9.50 -1.52 -0.22
N PHE A 140 -10.14 -2.68 -0.44
CA PHE A 140 -9.69 -3.66 -1.42
C PHE A 140 -9.57 -3.05 -2.82
N VAL A 141 -10.63 -2.37 -3.29
CA VAL A 141 -10.64 -1.72 -4.61
C VAL A 141 -9.55 -0.67 -4.70
N THR A 142 -9.45 0.24 -3.72
CA THR A 142 -8.44 1.31 -3.70
C THR A 142 -7.01 0.74 -3.75
N ARG A 143 -6.73 -0.28 -2.93
CA ARG A 143 -5.41 -0.91 -2.88
C ARG A 143 -5.08 -1.67 -4.15
N LEU A 144 -6.03 -2.45 -4.67
CA LEU A 144 -5.83 -3.18 -5.91
C LEU A 144 -5.57 -2.22 -7.07
N THR A 145 -6.34 -1.15 -7.20
CA THR A 145 -6.11 -0.11 -8.22
C THR A 145 -4.71 0.47 -8.11
N ARG A 146 -4.26 0.86 -6.92
CA ARG A 146 -2.89 1.36 -6.68
C ARG A 146 -1.83 0.39 -7.16
N PHE A 147 -1.93 -0.86 -6.72
CA PHE A 147 -0.94 -1.90 -7.00
C PHE A 147 -0.89 -2.27 -8.49
N VAL A 148 -2.04 -2.29 -9.16
CA VAL A 148 -2.11 -2.50 -10.60
C VAL A 148 -1.50 -1.32 -11.35
N LEU A 149 -1.85 -0.08 -10.99
CA LEU A 149 -1.31 1.12 -11.64
C LEU A 149 0.21 1.23 -11.50
N SER A 150 0.74 1.04 -10.29
CA SER A 150 2.20 1.11 -10.04
C SER A 150 2.94 0.00 -10.78
N THR A 151 2.37 -1.22 -10.83
CA THR A 151 2.91 -2.35 -11.59
C THR A 151 2.96 -2.05 -13.09
N ILE A 152 1.87 -1.55 -13.66
CA ILE A 152 1.80 -1.22 -15.10
C ILE A 152 2.77 -0.09 -15.43
N LEU A 153 2.82 0.97 -14.61
CA LEU A 153 3.74 2.08 -14.82
C LEU A 153 5.19 1.63 -14.77
N ALA A 154 5.58 0.86 -13.77
CA ALA A 154 6.94 0.32 -13.66
C ALA A 154 7.29 -0.60 -14.84
N ALA A 155 6.34 -1.41 -15.29
CA ALA A 155 6.50 -2.23 -16.48
C ALA A 155 6.69 -1.42 -17.76
N ALA A 156 5.88 -0.36 -17.94
CA ALA A 156 5.95 0.53 -19.10
C ALA A 156 7.30 1.26 -19.16
N VAL A 157 7.73 1.85 -18.04
CA VAL A 157 9.05 2.51 -17.92
C VAL A 157 10.19 1.51 -18.17
N SER A 158 10.12 0.31 -17.58
CA SER A 158 11.11 -0.75 -17.82
C SER A 158 11.14 -1.24 -19.27
N GLY A 159 10.00 -1.22 -19.96
CA GLY A 159 9.87 -1.54 -21.38
C GLY A 159 10.48 -0.46 -22.27
N ALA A 160 10.21 0.81 -21.99
CA ALA A 160 10.83 1.96 -22.68
C ALA A 160 12.36 1.98 -22.49
N LEU A 161 12.84 1.55 -21.32
CA LEU A 161 14.26 1.36 -21.03
C LEU A 161 14.78 -0.01 -21.50
N GLY A 162 14.10 -0.67 -22.43
CA GLY A 162 14.44 -2.02 -22.90
C GLY A 162 15.84 -2.15 -23.51
N PHE A 163 16.40 -1.05 -24.00
CA PHE A 163 17.78 -0.97 -24.48
C PHE A 163 18.83 -1.12 -23.37
N LEU A 164 18.45 -0.94 -22.10
CA LEU A 164 19.33 -1.12 -20.95
C LEU A 164 19.35 -2.57 -20.46
N LYS A 165 20.51 -2.98 -19.93
CA LYS A 165 20.66 -4.23 -19.19
C LYS A 165 19.65 -4.28 -18.05
N LYS A 166 19.14 -5.48 -17.78
CA LYS A 166 18.16 -5.71 -16.73
C LYS A 166 18.64 -5.29 -15.34
N SER A 167 19.93 -5.52 -15.04
CA SER A 167 20.56 -5.07 -13.79
C SER A 167 20.48 -3.55 -13.64
N THR A 168 20.75 -2.80 -14.71
CA THR A 168 20.64 -1.33 -14.74
C THR A 168 19.20 -0.87 -14.49
N ARG A 169 18.21 -1.51 -15.13
CA ARG A 169 16.79 -1.19 -14.88
C ARG A 169 16.37 -1.44 -13.44
N LEU A 170 16.86 -2.53 -12.82
CA LEU A 170 16.63 -2.80 -11.41
C LEU A 170 17.33 -1.80 -10.49
N ALA A 171 18.54 -1.36 -10.84
CA ALA A 171 19.25 -0.31 -10.11
C ALA A 171 18.52 1.04 -10.19
N ILE A 172 17.97 1.39 -11.36
CA ILE A 172 17.13 2.59 -11.54
C ILE A 172 15.87 2.49 -10.67
N LEU A 173 15.19 1.33 -10.66
CA LEU A 173 14.01 1.11 -9.82
C LEU A 173 14.36 1.22 -8.32
N ALA A 174 15.48 0.63 -7.90
CA ALA A 174 15.95 0.74 -6.51
C ALA A 174 16.27 2.20 -6.15
N GLY A 175 16.98 2.92 -7.02
CA GLY A 175 17.28 4.34 -6.86
C GLY A 175 16.01 5.19 -6.77
N PHE A 176 15.01 4.92 -7.61
CA PHE A 176 13.70 5.58 -7.55
C PHE A 176 13.05 5.43 -6.17
N TRP A 177 12.97 4.20 -5.64
CA TRP A 177 12.37 3.97 -4.32
C TRP A 177 13.18 4.60 -3.19
N VAL A 178 14.52 4.53 -3.24
CA VAL A 178 15.39 5.18 -2.25
C VAL A 178 15.16 6.70 -2.24
N VAL A 179 15.15 7.34 -3.40
CA VAL A 179 14.87 8.78 -3.52
C VAL A 179 13.46 9.10 -3.02
N LEU A 180 12.46 8.32 -3.41
CA LEU A 180 11.08 8.52 -3.00
C LEU A 180 10.92 8.46 -1.48
N TYR A 181 11.48 7.46 -0.80
CA TYR A 181 11.40 7.37 0.67
C TYR A 181 12.24 8.44 1.37
N THR A 182 13.39 8.80 0.81
CA THR A 182 14.22 9.89 1.34
C THR A 182 13.46 11.21 1.31
N LEU A 183 12.82 11.53 0.17
CA LEU A 183 11.98 12.71 0.03
C LEU A 183 10.74 12.64 0.92
N TYR A 184 10.06 11.49 0.95
CA TYR A 184 8.87 11.30 1.77
C TYR A 184 9.15 11.56 3.25
N TRP A 185 10.23 11.01 3.80
CA TRP A 185 10.60 11.26 5.20
C TRP A 185 11.17 12.66 5.47
N SER A 186 11.80 13.28 4.47
CA SER A 186 12.34 14.64 4.60
C SER A 186 11.24 15.71 4.54
N LEU A 187 10.17 15.46 3.80
CA LEU A 187 9.05 16.38 3.60
C LEU A 187 7.86 16.07 4.51
N ALA A 188 7.84 14.89 5.15
CA ALA A 188 6.79 14.54 6.09
C ALA A 188 6.77 15.54 7.27
N PRO A 189 5.58 16.06 7.63
CA PRO A 189 5.44 16.86 8.84
C PRO A 189 5.90 16.03 10.05
N ARG A 190 6.69 16.66 10.93
CA ARG A 190 7.09 16.07 12.21
C ARG A 190 6.02 16.30 13.25
#